data_AF-A0A8X6Y4V1-F1
#
_entry.id   AF-A0A8X6Y4V1-F1
#
_cell.length_a   1.000
_cell.length_b   1.000
_cell.length_c   1.000
_cell.angle_alpha   90.00
_cell.angle_beta   90.00
_cell.angle_gamma   90.00
#
_symmetry.space_group_name_H-M   'P 1'
#
loop_
_entity.id
_entity.type
_entity.pdbx_description
1 polymer ?
#
loop_
_entity_poly.entity_id
_entity_poly.type
_entity_poly.pdbx_seq_one_letter_code
_entity_poly.pdbx_strand_id
1 'polypeptide(L)'
;MDKTTLPAVMKMEDLINGECTISEKLDRFFKALIGGKDIRHRDGVNCHILSDSLASDAIYCVSNGTVKPSKHITLGMTVKSLTSSRKMINNLNRLGHCCNYNTLEELETEATISSVNRSQIFPPDIIQNLSLSTGVAFDNFDRYVDTLTGKDTLQDTVGIIYQNVSDDYDIKLILSSISGNLDIPLSPTKRRRTFNEEIPELPSFSHRLEMLENLTPVDNELTLPANLTLIETIDLLYLLSHFLHVPNTPMWIGFNSKIIKDTSPKQKVSYLTSINFSPTNVAVVKHTMEQAQVVGKECNQTYVQVTYDLAIAKIAFKIQSTSKPQSFHPSWFIPFNDGFLQSHRSFYK
;
A
#
# COMPACT_ATOMS: atom_id res chain seq x y z
N MET A 1 0.59 2.27 -36.98
CA MET A 1 0.75 1.81 -35.59
C MET A 1 1.13 3.04 -34.82
N ASP A 2 0.29 3.43 -33.88
CA ASP A 2 0.44 4.72 -33.24
C ASP A 2 1.36 4.50 -32.04
N LYS A 3 2.58 5.04 -32.15
CA LYS A 3 3.56 5.00 -31.07
C LYS A 3 3.12 6.00 -30.01
N THR A 4 2.83 5.51 -28.81
CA THR A 4 2.63 6.35 -27.63
C THR A 4 3.97 6.46 -26.92
N THR A 5 4.61 7.63 -26.98
CA THR A 5 5.82 7.86 -26.18
C THR A 5 5.47 7.78 -24.70
N LEU A 6 6.23 7.02 -23.92
CA LEU A 6 6.05 7.01 -22.46
C LEU A 6 6.16 8.44 -21.91
N PRO A 7 5.28 8.82 -20.96
CA PRO A 7 5.25 10.16 -20.41
C PRO A 7 6.56 10.50 -19.67
N ALA A 8 6.82 11.80 -19.53
CA ALA A 8 7.98 12.29 -18.77
C ALA A 8 7.88 11.98 -17.28
N VAL A 9 6.66 12.08 -16.72
CA VAL A 9 6.32 11.59 -15.38
C VAL A 9 5.76 10.19 -15.53
N MET A 10 6.50 9.19 -15.06
CA MET A 10 6.22 7.78 -15.33
C MET A 10 5.46 7.14 -14.19
N LYS A 11 4.31 6.54 -14.49
CA LYS A 11 3.55 5.69 -13.56
C LYS A 11 3.80 4.22 -13.84
N MET A 12 3.44 3.37 -12.87
CA MET A 12 3.52 1.92 -13.04
C MET A 12 2.63 1.43 -14.19
N GLU A 13 1.45 2.03 -14.36
CA GLU A 13 0.53 1.69 -15.45
C GLU A 13 1.16 1.99 -16.82
N ASP A 14 1.98 3.03 -16.95
CA ASP A 14 2.64 3.37 -18.20
C ASP A 14 3.68 2.31 -18.59
N LEU A 15 4.40 1.76 -17.61
CA LEU A 15 5.34 0.65 -17.82
C LEU A 15 4.63 -0.65 -18.21
N ILE A 16 3.47 -0.91 -17.58
CA ILE A 16 2.63 -2.07 -17.88
C ILE A 16 2.00 -1.94 -19.26
N ASN A 17 1.56 -0.76 -19.68
CA ASN A 17 0.95 -0.54 -20.98
C ASN A 17 2.00 -0.50 -22.12
N GLY A 18 3.19 0.02 -21.83
CA GLY A 18 4.27 0.17 -22.79
C GLY A 18 4.05 1.28 -23.83
N GLU A 19 4.87 1.28 -24.89
CA GLU A 19 4.90 2.36 -25.91
C GLU A 19 3.91 2.17 -27.07
N CYS A 20 3.05 1.15 -27.00
CA CYS A 20 2.08 0.88 -28.06
C CYS A 20 0.93 0.00 -27.59
N THR A 21 -0.22 0.17 -28.23
CA THR A 21 -1.33 -0.78 -28.18
C THR A 21 -1.29 -1.71 -29.39
N ILE A 22 -1.71 -2.97 -29.18
CA ILE A 22 -1.81 -3.94 -30.27
C ILE A 22 -3.01 -3.56 -31.13
N SER A 23 -2.79 -3.40 -32.44
CA SER A 23 -3.87 -3.11 -33.39
C SER A 23 -4.81 -4.30 -33.51
N GLU A 24 -6.13 -4.04 -33.58
CA GLU A 24 -7.17 -5.06 -33.76
C GLU A 24 -6.88 -6.01 -34.94
N LYS A 25 -6.27 -5.50 -36.03
CA LYS A 25 -5.91 -6.33 -37.18
C LYS A 25 -4.82 -7.35 -36.84
N LEU A 26 -3.83 -6.95 -36.04
CA LEU A 26 -2.71 -7.81 -35.64
C LEU A 26 -3.17 -8.83 -34.59
N ASP A 27 -3.97 -8.38 -33.62
CA ASP A 27 -4.62 -9.26 -32.65
C ASP A 27 -5.49 -10.31 -33.33
N ARG A 28 -6.37 -9.90 -34.26
CA ARG A 28 -7.22 -10.81 -35.03
C ARG A 28 -6.40 -11.81 -35.85
N PHE A 29 -5.27 -11.38 -36.41
CA PHE A 29 -4.36 -12.26 -37.15
C PHE A 29 -3.79 -13.36 -36.25
N PHE A 30 -3.19 -13.00 -35.11
CA PHE A 30 -2.58 -13.99 -34.21
C PHE A 30 -3.62 -14.87 -33.51
N LYS A 31 -4.78 -14.33 -33.12
CA LYS A 31 -5.91 -15.15 -32.63
C LYS A 31 -6.39 -16.16 -33.67
N ALA A 32 -6.50 -15.77 -34.94
CA ALA A 32 -6.88 -16.69 -36.00
C ALA A 32 -5.80 -17.76 -36.25
N LEU A 33 -4.52 -17.39 -36.13
CA LEU A 33 -3.39 -18.30 -36.29
C LEU A 33 -3.32 -19.34 -35.14
N ILE A 34 -3.52 -18.91 -33.90
CA ILE A 34 -3.42 -19.76 -32.69
C ILE A 34 -4.71 -20.56 -32.47
N GLY A 35 -5.86 -19.88 -32.49
CA GLY A 35 -7.17 -20.48 -32.18
C GLY A 35 -7.77 -21.31 -33.32
N GLY A 36 -7.15 -21.33 -34.50
CA GLY A 36 -7.63 -22.13 -35.64
C GLY A 36 -9.01 -21.68 -36.12
N LYS A 37 -9.87 -22.59 -36.56
CA LYS A 37 -11.22 -22.26 -37.09
C LYS A 37 -12.32 -22.19 -36.01
N ASP A 38 -12.08 -22.71 -34.80
CA ASP A 38 -13.09 -22.72 -33.73
C ASP A 38 -13.09 -21.38 -32.98
N ILE A 39 -14.24 -20.70 -32.98
CA ILE A 39 -14.44 -19.41 -32.34
C ILE A 39 -14.24 -19.51 -30.82
N ARG A 40 -14.64 -20.63 -30.19
CA ARG A 40 -14.50 -20.82 -28.74
C ARG A 40 -13.04 -20.91 -28.31
N HIS A 41 -12.18 -21.42 -29.18
CA HIS A 41 -10.75 -21.45 -28.94
C HIS A 41 -10.10 -20.08 -29.16
N ARG A 42 -10.63 -19.26 -30.07
CA ARG A 42 -10.14 -17.89 -30.33
C ARG A 42 -10.43 -16.93 -29.18
N ASP A 43 -11.58 -17.09 -28.53
CA ASP A 43 -12.02 -16.25 -27.42
C ASP A 43 -11.54 -16.81 -26.05
N GLY A 44 -10.78 -17.91 -26.06
CA GLY A 44 -10.22 -18.50 -24.84
C GLY A 44 -9.07 -17.68 -24.28
N VAL A 45 -8.99 -17.58 -22.94
CA VAL A 45 -7.95 -16.82 -22.21
C VAL A 45 -6.53 -17.14 -22.67
N ASN A 46 -6.21 -18.42 -22.90
CA ASN A 46 -4.88 -18.84 -23.37
C ASN A 46 -4.56 -18.31 -24.78
N CYS A 47 -5.57 -18.24 -25.68
CA CYS A 47 -5.36 -17.72 -27.02
C CYS A 47 -5.08 -16.22 -26.98
N HIS A 48 -5.79 -15.47 -26.13
CA HIS A 48 -5.52 -14.05 -25.89
C HIS A 48 -4.08 -13.82 -25.41
N ILE A 49 -3.64 -14.53 -24.37
CA ILE A 49 -2.29 -14.38 -23.81
C ILE A 49 -1.20 -14.66 -24.87
N LEU A 50 -1.35 -15.76 -25.62
CA LEU A 50 -0.38 -16.13 -26.66
C LEU A 50 -0.41 -15.15 -27.84
N SER A 51 -1.60 -14.69 -28.24
CA SER A 51 -1.79 -13.70 -29.29
C SER A 51 -1.08 -12.40 -28.94
N ASP A 52 -1.32 -11.87 -27.74
CA ASP A 52 -0.73 -10.62 -27.27
C ASP A 52 0.80 -10.72 -27.15
N SER A 53 1.29 -11.88 -26.71
CA SER A 53 2.72 -12.18 -26.60
C SER A 53 3.41 -12.17 -27.96
N LEU A 54 2.83 -12.84 -28.97
CA LEU A 54 3.38 -12.89 -30.32
C LEU A 54 3.21 -11.58 -31.08
N ALA A 55 2.09 -10.88 -30.87
CA ALA A 55 1.86 -9.56 -31.42
C ALA A 55 2.91 -8.57 -30.89
N SER A 56 3.20 -8.60 -29.59
CA SER A 56 4.25 -7.79 -28.98
C SER A 56 5.62 -8.09 -29.59
N ASP A 57 5.98 -9.37 -29.77
CA ASP A 57 7.24 -9.76 -30.43
C ASP A 57 7.31 -9.26 -31.87
N ALA A 58 6.22 -9.39 -32.63
CA ALA A 58 6.17 -8.90 -34.00
C ALA A 58 6.38 -7.38 -34.07
N ILE A 59 5.75 -6.61 -33.18
CA ILE A 59 5.92 -5.16 -33.08
C ILE A 59 7.36 -4.81 -32.77
N TYR A 60 7.94 -5.45 -31.76
CA TYR A 60 9.31 -5.18 -31.33
C TYR A 60 10.32 -5.51 -32.43
N CYS A 61 10.15 -6.65 -33.11
CA CYS A 61 11.00 -7.07 -34.22
C CYS A 61 10.89 -6.15 -35.43
N VAL A 62 9.68 -5.83 -35.89
CA VAL A 62 9.47 -4.97 -37.07
C VAL A 62 9.93 -3.53 -36.79
N SER A 63 9.77 -3.06 -35.56
CA SER A 63 10.26 -1.74 -35.13
C SER A 63 11.76 -1.72 -34.81
N ASN A 64 12.46 -2.85 -34.90
CA ASN A 64 13.87 -2.98 -34.51
C ASN A 64 14.14 -2.44 -33.08
N GLY A 65 13.21 -2.70 -32.15
CA GLY A 65 13.27 -2.25 -30.76
C GLY A 65 13.02 -0.74 -30.54
N THR A 66 12.66 0.02 -31.58
CA THR A 66 12.35 1.45 -31.45
C THR A 66 11.01 1.71 -30.74
N VAL A 67 10.10 0.72 -30.79
CA VAL A 67 8.86 0.65 -30.02
C VAL A 67 9.03 -0.45 -28.99
N LYS A 68 8.68 -0.16 -27.73
CA LYS A 68 8.80 -1.09 -26.60
C LYS A 68 7.41 -1.50 -26.11
N PRO A 69 6.88 -2.64 -26.57
CA PRO A 69 5.62 -3.17 -26.08
C PRO A 69 5.69 -3.50 -24.59
N SER A 70 4.51 -3.57 -23.97
CA SER A 70 4.31 -4.02 -22.58
C SER A 70 5.17 -5.23 -22.22
N LYS A 71 5.12 -6.31 -23.01
CA LYS A 71 5.87 -7.54 -22.78
C LYS A 71 7.38 -7.30 -22.64
N HIS A 72 7.99 -6.54 -23.55
CA HIS A 72 9.44 -6.35 -23.59
C HIS A 72 9.96 -5.48 -22.45
N ILE A 73 9.11 -4.58 -21.91
CA ILE A 73 9.41 -3.79 -20.72
C ILE A 73 9.22 -4.64 -19.48
N THR A 74 8.01 -5.18 -19.28
CA THR A 74 7.61 -5.91 -18.06
C THR A 74 8.46 -7.15 -17.84
N LEU A 75 8.71 -7.99 -18.87
CA LEU A 75 9.57 -9.17 -18.73
C LEU A 75 11.00 -8.77 -18.34
N GLY A 76 11.53 -7.71 -18.94
CA GLY A 76 12.86 -7.19 -18.65
C GLY A 76 12.97 -6.67 -17.22
N MET A 77 12.00 -5.87 -16.78
CA MET A 77 11.92 -5.32 -15.42
C MET A 77 11.81 -6.45 -14.38
N THR A 78 10.92 -7.42 -14.60
CA THR A 78 10.73 -8.55 -13.68
C THR A 78 11.99 -9.40 -13.53
N VAL A 79 12.63 -9.77 -14.63
CA VAL A 79 13.87 -10.57 -14.56
C VAL A 79 14.99 -9.76 -13.89
N LYS A 80 15.06 -8.44 -14.14
CA LYS A 80 16.05 -7.57 -13.50
C LYS A 80 15.81 -7.51 -11.99
N SER A 81 14.57 -7.30 -11.56
CA SER A 81 14.19 -7.25 -10.14
C SER A 81 14.48 -8.57 -9.42
N LEU A 82 14.17 -9.72 -10.04
CA LEU A 82 14.38 -11.04 -9.42
C LEU A 82 15.84 -11.47 -9.34
N THR A 83 16.66 -11.10 -10.32
CA THR A 83 18.01 -11.67 -10.47
C THR A 83 19.14 -10.65 -10.27
N SER A 84 18.84 -9.36 -10.39
CA SER A 84 19.81 -8.26 -10.45
C SER A 84 20.94 -8.47 -11.47
N SER A 85 20.77 -9.38 -12.44
CA SER A 85 21.85 -9.87 -13.31
C SER A 85 21.81 -9.21 -14.68
N ARG A 86 22.76 -8.31 -14.93
CA ARG A 86 22.95 -7.70 -16.27
C ARG A 86 23.20 -8.74 -17.37
N LYS A 87 23.91 -9.83 -17.05
CA LYS A 87 24.19 -10.90 -18.01
C LYS A 87 22.91 -11.59 -18.48
N MET A 88 21.97 -11.86 -17.57
CA MET A 88 20.69 -12.48 -17.92
C MET A 88 19.85 -11.57 -18.81
N ILE A 89 19.74 -10.29 -18.47
CA ILE A 89 19.02 -9.30 -19.29
C ILE A 89 19.63 -9.19 -20.69
N ASN A 90 20.96 -9.12 -20.78
CA ASN A 90 21.62 -9.07 -22.09
C ASN A 90 21.35 -10.33 -22.93
N ASN A 91 21.30 -11.51 -22.31
CA ASN A 91 20.95 -12.75 -23.02
C ASN A 91 19.50 -12.73 -23.53
N LEU A 92 18.54 -12.31 -22.70
CA LEU A 92 17.13 -12.20 -23.11
C LEU A 92 16.92 -11.15 -24.20
N ASN A 93 17.64 -10.02 -24.12
CA ASN A 93 17.60 -9.00 -25.15
C ASN A 93 18.18 -9.51 -26.48
N ARG A 94 19.27 -10.26 -26.45
CA ARG A 94 19.85 -10.91 -27.64
C ARG A 94 18.90 -11.92 -28.29
N LEU A 95 18.02 -12.55 -27.50
CA LEU A 95 16.96 -13.44 -28.00
C LEU A 95 15.70 -12.68 -28.45
N GLY A 96 15.67 -11.35 -28.34
CA GLY A 96 14.55 -10.52 -28.77
C GLY A 96 13.36 -10.49 -27.80
N HIS A 97 13.53 -10.96 -26.56
CA HIS A 97 12.43 -11.10 -25.60
C HIS A 97 12.24 -9.92 -24.65
N CYS A 98 13.25 -9.05 -24.50
CA CYS A 98 13.14 -7.87 -23.65
C CYS A 98 13.97 -6.69 -24.17
N CYS A 99 13.71 -5.52 -23.58
CA CYS A 99 14.52 -4.33 -23.80
C CYS A 99 15.96 -4.52 -23.30
N ASN A 100 16.89 -3.73 -23.83
CA ASN A 100 18.27 -3.75 -23.35
C ASN A 100 18.36 -3.25 -21.89
N TYR A 101 19.44 -3.64 -21.20
CA TYR A 101 19.62 -3.32 -19.78
C TYR A 101 19.60 -1.82 -19.48
N ASN A 102 20.25 -1.00 -20.30
CA ASN A 102 20.36 0.43 -20.07
C ASN A 102 18.99 1.11 -20.17
N THR A 103 18.16 0.70 -21.14
CA THR A 103 16.78 1.17 -21.25
C THR A 103 15.97 0.81 -20.02
N LEU A 104 16.11 -0.41 -19.48
CA LEU A 104 15.40 -0.82 -18.28
C LEU A 104 15.85 -0.05 -17.05
N GLU A 105 17.15 0.21 -16.91
CA GLU A 105 17.71 1.07 -15.85
C GLU A 105 17.21 2.52 -15.94
N GLU A 106 17.09 3.07 -17.15
CA GLU A 106 16.49 4.39 -17.38
C GLU A 106 15.01 4.43 -17.00
N LEU A 107 14.25 3.38 -17.35
CA LEU A 107 12.83 3.27 -16.99
C LEU A 107 12.63 3.13 -15.48
N GLU A 108 13.40 2.27 -14.82
CA GLU A 108 13.36 2.10 -13.37
C GLU A 108 13.69 3.40 -12.64
N THR A 109 14.78 4.07 -13.05
CA THR A 109 15.21 5.33 -12.45
C THR A 109 14.14 6.42 -12.58
N GLU A 110 13.54 6.59 -13.75
CA GLU A 110 12.50 7.61 -13.94
C GLU A 110 11.20 7.26 -13.21
N ALA A 111 10.84 5.98 -13.09
CA ALA A 111 9.71 5.54 -12.28
C ALA A 111 9.95 5.82 -10.78
N THR A 112 11.17 5.55 -10.28
CA THR A 112 11.57 5.90 -8.92
C THR A 112 11.50 7.40 -8.69
N ILE A 113 12.05 8.21 -9.59
CA ILE A 113 12.04 9.67 -9.44
C ILE A 113 10.63 10.25 -9.52
N SER A 114 9.78 9.72 -10.40
CA SER A 114 8.37 10.10 -10.47
C SER A 114 7.62 9.74 -9.19
N SER A 115 7.99 8.63 -8.55
CA SER A 115 7.42 8.21 -7.26
C SER A 115 7.88 9.10 -6.10
N VAL A 116 9.16 9.48 -6.07
CA VAL A 116 9.73 10.33 -5.00
C VAL A 116 9.30 11.79 -5.14
N ASN A 117 9.23 12.31 -6.36
CA ASN A 117 8.77 13.67 -6.63
C ASN A 117 7.25 13.84 -6.44
N ARG A 118 6.53 12.76 -6.11
CA ARG A 118 5.12 12.86 -5.77
C ARG A 118 5.01 13.63 -4.46
N SER A 119 4.41 14.82 -4.52
CA SER A 119 4.19 15.68 -3.35
C SER A 119 3.20 15.10 -2.33
N GLN A 120 2.44 14.09 -2.74
CA GLN A 120 1.42 13.44 -1.93
C GLN A 120 1.99 12.17 -1.29
N ILE A 121 1.75 12.00 0.01
CA ILE A 121 2.10 10.77 0.74
C ILE A 121 1.25 9.57 0.29
N PHE A 122 0.10 9.83 -0.35
CA PHE A 122 -0.87 8.78 -0.66
C PHE A 122 -0.47 7.90 -1.84
N PRO A 123 -0.66 6.59 -1.68
CA PRO A 123 -0.82 5.68 -2.79
C PRO A 123 -1.92 6.16 -3.76
N PRO A 124 -1.77 5.94 -5.07
CA PRO A 124 -2.72 6.44 -6.09
C PRO A 124 -4.14 5.90 -5.95
N ASP A 125 -4.32 4.88 -5.13
CA ASP A 125 -5.53 4.11 -5.00
C ASP A 125 -6.40 4.53 -3.79
N ILE A 126 -5.94 5.51 -2.99
CA ILE A 126 -6.69 6.14 -1.88
C ILE A 126 -7.30 7.47 -2.35
N ILE A 127 -8.58 7.68 -2.03
CA ILE A 127 -9.35 8.86 -2.50
C ILE A 127 -9.34 9.94 -1.43
N GLN A 128 -9.07 11.18 -1.81
CA GLN A 128 -9.13 12.33 -0.91
C GLN A 128 -10.59 12.81 -0.76
N ASN A 129 -11.34 12.22 0.17
CA ASN A 129 -12.74 12.60 0.41
C ASN A 129 -13.08 12.61 1.91
N LEU A 130 -13.75 13.67 2.35
CA LEU A 130 -14.28 13.84 3.70
C LEU A 130 -15.26 12.73 4.12
N SER A 131 -16.04 12.19 3.17
CA SER A 131 -17.05 11.17 3.46
C SER A 131 -16.46 9.77 3.71
N LEU A 132 -15.18 9.56 3.42
CA LEU A 132 -14.52 8.27 3.58
C LEU A 132 -13.65 8.26 4.83
N SER A 133 -13.92 7.30 5.71
CA SER A 133 -13.09 7.07 6.89
C SER A 133 -11.76 6.45 6.47
N THR A 134 -10.69 7.22 6.64
CA THR A 134 -9.29 6.83 6.42
C THR A 134 -8.58 6.71 7.77
N GLY A 135 -7.76 5.67 7.91
CA GLY A 135 -6.89 5.45 9.06
C GLY A 135 -5.52 4.94 8.62
N VAL A 136 -4.55 5.02 9.53
CA VAL A 136 -3.19 4.57 9.28
C VAL A 136 -2.73 3.68 10.43
N ALA A 137 -2.10 2.56 10.13
CA ALA A 137 -1.37 1.74 11.09
C ALA A 137 0.12 1.80 10.75
N PHE A 138 0.98 1.83 11.75
CA PHE A 138 2.43 1.70 11.53
C PHE A 138 2.93 0.45 12.24
N ASP A 139 3.70 -0.36 11.50
CA ASP A 139 4.20 -1.64 11.98
C ASP A 139 5.64 -1.88 11.54
N ASN A 140 6.28 -2.89 12.14
CA ASN A 140 7.57 -3.39 11.68
C ASN A 140 7.41 -4.16 10.37
N PHE A 141 8.23 -3.81 9.39
CA PHE A 141 8.37 -4.54 8.14
C PHE A 141 9.74 -5.21 8.13
N ASP A 142 9.79 -6.40 8.71
CA ASP A 142 11.02 -7.18 8.80
C ASP A 142 11.31 -7.83 7.45
N ARG A 143 12.33 -7.33 6.75
CA ARG A 143 12.91 -8.01 5.59
C ARG A 143 14.04 -8.95 6.03
N TYR A 144 14.08 -10.14 5.43
CA TYR A 144 15.07 -11.21 5.67
C TYR A 144 14.96 -11.88 7.06
N VAL A 145 13.74 -12.28 7.42
CA VAL A 145 13.39 -12.90 8.71
C VAL A 145 14.05 -14.26 8.97
N ASP A 146 14.61 -14.91 7.93
CA ASP A 146 15.20 -16.24 8.00
C ASP A 146 16.71 -16.26 8.34
N THR A 147 17.18 -15.30 9.15
CA THR A 147 18.54 -15.36 9.69
C THR A 147 18.53 -16.12 11.02
N LEU A 148 19.29 -17.21 11.12
CA LEU A 148 19.43 -18.03 12.34
C LEU A 148 19.90 -17.23 13.57
N THR A 149 20.45 -16.05 13.36
CA THR A 149 21.00 -15.15 14.38
C THR A 149 20.11 -13.94 14.68
N GLY A 150 19.09 -13.67 13.86
CA GLY A 150 18.31 -12.43 13.88
C GLY A 150 19.14 -11.16 13.63
N LYS A 151 20.41 -11.29 13.22
CA LYS A 151 21.28 -10.17 12.83
C LYS A 151 21.08 -9.89 11.35
N ASP A 152 21.20 -8.63 10.97
CA ASP A 152 20.99 -8.14 9.60
C ASP A 152 19.54 -8.28 9.08
N THR A 153 18.57 -8.42 10.00
CA THR A 153 17.16 -8.16 9.66
C THR A 153 16.98 -6.66 9.46
N LEU A 154 16.42 -6.28 8.31
CA LEU A 154 16.01 -4.91 8.06
C LEU A 154 14.70 -4.68 8.82
N GLN A 155 14.79 -3.98 9.95
CA GLN A 155 13.64 -3.56 10.75
C GLN A 155 13.11 -2.23 10.21
N ASP A 156 12.52 -2.25 9.02
CA ASP A 156 11.96 -1.02 8.45
C ASP A 156 10.61 -0.73 9.09
N THR A 157 10.20 0.54 9.13
CA THR A 157 8.86 0.93 9.55
C THR A 157 8.00 1.16 8.31
N VAL A 158 6.84 0.52 8.23
CA VAL A 158 5.89 0.72 7.12
C VAL A 158 4.58 1.27 7.64
N GLY A 159 4.05 2.28 6.96
CA GLY A 159 2.69 2.74 7.16
C GLY A 159 1.72 1.95 6.30
N ILE A 160 0.65 1.44 6.89
CA ILE A 160 -0.47 0.77 6.25
C ILE A 160 -1.63 1.75 6.29
N ILE A 161 -2.12 2.17 5.14
CA ILE A 161 -3.27 3.06 5.04
C ILE A 161 -4.51 2.25 4.67
N TYR A 162 -5.61 2.47 5.36
CA TYR A 162 -6.89 1.81 5.09
C TYR A 162 -8.01 2.83 4.98
N GLN A 163 -8.89 2.62 4.01
CA GLN A 163 -10.00 3.53 3.71
C GLN A 163 -11.27 2.75 3.38
N ASN A 164 -12.42 3.23 3.86
CA ASN A 164 -13.72 2.66 3.49
C ASN A 164 -13.95 2.74 1.96
N VAL A 165 -14.48 1.68 1.38
CA VAL A 165 -14.89 1.65 -0.02
C VAL A 165 -16.29 2.26 -0.14
N SER A 166 -16.46 3.24 -1.04
CA SER A 166 -17.80 3.72 -1.42
C SER A 166 -18.44 2.75 -2.40
N ASP A 167 -19.76 2.56 -2.31
CA ASP A 167 -20.50 1.84 -3.36
C ASP A 167 -20.35 2.58 -4.70
N ASP A 168 -20.19 1.80 -5.78
CA ASP A 168 -19.63 2.09 -7.12
C ASP A 168 -20.10 3.38 -7.86
N TYR A 169 -21.05 4.14 -7.34
CA TYR A 169 -21.66 5.29 -8.03
C TYR A 169 -20.82 6.57 -7.98
N ASP A 170 -20.00 6.78 -6.94
CA ASP A 170 -19.25 8.03 -6.76
C ASP A 170 -17.84 8.02 -7.41
N ILE A 171 -17.24 6.85 -7.62
CA ILE A 171 -15.84 6.72 -8.05
C ILE A 171 -15.65 7.18 -9.51
N LYS A 172 -16.62 6.92 -10.41
CA LYS A 172 -16.55 7.36 -11.82
C LYS A 172 -16.65 8.87 -12.01
N LEU A 173 -17.30 9.57 -11.07
CA LEU A 173 -17.47 11.04 -11.10
C LEU A 173 -16.27 11.78 -10.53
N ILE A 174 -15.47 11.11 -9.69
CA ILE A 174 -14.29 11.68 -9.03
C ILE A 174 -13.00 11.43 -9.84
N LEU A 175 -12.86 10.26 -10.48
CA LEU A 175 -11.71 9.99 -11.36
C LEU A 175 -11.65 10.93 -12.57
N SER A 176 -12.80 11.44 -13.03
CA SER A 176 -12.87 12.42 -14.12
C SER A 176 -12.51 13.84 -13.69
N SER A 177 -12.59 14.18 -12.40
CA SER A 177 -12.26 15.51 -11.87
C SER A 177 -10.82 15.64 -11.34
N ILE A 178 -10.18 14.54 -10.94
CA ILE A 178 -8.77 14.51 -10.52
C ILE A 178 -7.80 14.52 -11.72
N SER A 179 -8.29 14.29 -12.94
CA SER A 179 -7.49 14.39 -14.17
C SER A 179 -7.16 15.83 -14.60
N GLY A 180 -7.31 16.82 -13.71
CA GLY A 180 -7.01 18.23 -13.96
C GLY A 180 -5.56 18.59 -13.63
N ASN A 181 -4.74 18.74 -14.69
CA ASN A 181 -3.52 19.55 -14.81
C ASN A 181 -2.58 19.66 -13.59
N LEU A 182 -1.53 18.83 -13.60
CA LEU A 182 -0.23 19.22 -13.06
C LEU A 182 0.67 19.66 -14.22
N ASP A 183 0.56 20.94 -14.59
CA ASP A 183 1.50 21.59 -15.51
C ASP A 183 2.84 21.81 -14.78
N ILE A 184 3.67 20.77 -14.75
CA ILE A 184 5.08 20.91 -14.36
C ILE A 184 5.87 21.17 -15.66
N PRO A 185 6.55 22.31 -15.80
CA PRO A 185 7.36 22.57 -16.99
C PRO A 185 8.61 21.71 -16.91
N LEU A 186 8.61 20.55 -17.58
CA LEU A 186 9.80 19.73 -17.73
C LEU A 186 10.28 19.75 -19.18
N SER A 187 11.44 20.40 -19.37
CA SER A 187 12.21 20.26 -20.60
C SER A 187 12.55 18.77 -20.83
N PRO A 188 12.74 18.33 -22.09
CA PRO A 188 13.06 16.95 -22.41
C PRO A 188 14.52 16.65 -22.04
N THR A 189 14.83 16.53 -20.76
CA THR A 189 16.10 16.00 -20.31
C THR A 189 16.13 14.49 -20.57
N LYS A 190 17.25 14.01 -21.14
CA LYS A 190 17.50 12.57 -21.32
C LYS A 190 17.20 11.82 -20.02
N ARG A 191 16.56 10.65 -20.15
CA ARG A 191 16.28 9.76 -19.01
C ARG A 191 17.56 9.45 -18.25
N ARG A 192 17.49 9.54 -16.93
CA ARG A 192 18.61 9.31 -16.02
C ARG A 192 18.80 7.83 -15.77
N ARG A 193 20.04 7.44 -15.45
CA ARG A 193 20.42 6.04 -15.14
C ARG A 193 20.73 5.79 -13.67
N THR A 194 20.77 6.87 -12.90
CA THR A 194 21.14 6.84 -11.49
C THR A 194 20.14 7.70 -10.73
N PHE A 195 19.66 7.13 -9.64
CA PHE A 195 18.91 7.83 -8.62
C PHE A 195 19.85 8.13 -7.46
N ASN A 196 19.98 9.41 -7.09
CA ASN A 196 20.64 9.78 -5.84
C ASN A 196 19.54 9.90 -4.79
N GLU A 197 19.50 8.95 -3.87
CA GLU A 197 18.53 8.96 -2.77
C GLU A 197 18.90 10.07 -1.78
N GLU A 198 18.04 11.08 -1.68
CA GLU A 198 18.06 12.02 -0.55
C GLU A 198 17.37 11.31 0.62
N ILE A 199 18.13 10.65 1.47
CA ILE A 199 17.60 10.06 2.71
C ILE A 199 17.17 11.23 3.61
N PRO A 200 15.89 11.36 3.98
CA PRO A 200 15.47 12.39 4.91
C PRO A 200 16.22 12.19 6.23
N GLU A 201 17.07 13.14 6.61
CA GLU A 201 17.71 13.12 7.91
C GLU A 201 16.63 13.23 8.98
N LEU A 202 16.38 12.15 9.70
CA LEU A 202 15.46 12.17 10.84
C LEU A 202 16.11 13.04 11.93
N PRO A 203 15.50 14.18 12.31
CA PRO A 203 16.07 15.04 13.33
C PRO A 203 16.11 14.28 14.66
N SER A 204 17.26 14.32 15.34
CA SER A 204 17.41 13.68 16.65
C SER A 204 16.41 14.26 17.65
N PHE A 205 15.62 13.40 18.30
CA PHE A 205 14.75 13.83 19.37
C PHE A 205 15.56 14.03 20.67
N SER A 206 15.84 15.28 21.03
CA SER A 206 16.70 15.64 22.16
C SER A 206 15.96 15.82 23.49
N HIS A 207 14.62 15.78 23.49
CA HIS A 207 13.84 15.98 24.71
C HIS A 207 13.78 14.71 25.55
N ARG A 208 13.87 14.89 26.88
CA ARG A 208 13.60 13.82 27.83
C ARG A 208 12.11 13.50 27.80
N LEU A 209 11.78 12.26 27.47
CA LEU A 209 10.40 11.78 27.44
C LEU A 209 9.84 11.63 28.86
N GLU A 210 8.82 12.41 29.19
CA GLU A 210 8.08 12.30 30.46
C GLU A 210 6.60 12.05 30.17
N MET A 211 6.02 11.04 30.83
CA MET A 211 4.59 10.76 30.74
C MET A 211 3.86 11.65 31.75
N LEU A 212 3.08 12.62 31.29
CA LEU A 212 2.11 13.28 32.16
C LEU A 212 0.91 12.34 32.32
N GLU A 213 0.38 12.22 33.55
CA GLU A 213 -0.82 11.41 33.86
C GLU A 213 -2.09 11.90 33.17
N ASN A 214 -2.08 13.14 32.67
CA ASN A 214 -3.28 13.77 32.12
C ASN A 214 -3.38 13.51 30.61
N LEU A 215 -3.98 12.38 30.24
CA LEU A 215 -4.70 12.30 28.96
C LEU A 215 -5.79 13.37 29.04
N THR A 216 -5.70 14.44 28.25
CA THR A 216 -6.78 15.43 28.26
C THR A 216 -8.05 14.73 27.78
N PRO A 217 -9.21 15.01 28.38
CA PRO A 217 -10.47 14.41 27.95
C PRO A 217 -10.64 14.67 26.45
N VAL A 218 -10.86 13.60 25.69
CA VAL A 218 -11.44 13.75 24.35
C VAL A 218 -12.80 14.42 24.58
N ASP A 219 -13.09 15.51 23.88
CA ASP A 219 -14.32 16.31 24.02
C ASP A 219 -15.62 15.54 23.71
N ASN A 220 -15.55 14.22 23.54
CA ASN A 220 -16.71 13.36 23.53
C ASN A 220 -16.99 12.93 24.96
N GLU A 221 -18.13 13.37 25.50
CA GLU A 221 -18.88 12.54 26.44
C GLU A 221 -18.77 11.10 25.93
N LEU A 222 -18.16 10.21 26.72
CA LEU A 222 -18.03 8.79 26.39
C LEU A 222 -19.44 8.21 26.28
N THR A 223 -20.09 8.42 25.14
CA THR A 223 -21.37 7.82 24.82
C THR A 223 -21.09 6.33 24.80
N LEU A 224 -21.58 5.63 25.82
CA LEU A 224 -21.50 4.17 25.84
C LEU A 224 -22.03 3.68 24.50
N PRO A 225 -21.26 2.86 23.78
CA PRO A 225 -21.72 2.36 22.50
C PRO A 225 -23.02 1.59 22.73
N ALA A 226 -24.06 1.87 21.93
CA ALA A 226 -25.40 1.34 22.15
C ALA A 226 -25.47 -0.20 22.15
N ASN A 227 -24.45 -0.85 21.57
CA ASN A 227 -24.25 -2.29 21.51
C ASN A 227 -23.41 -2.86 22.68
N LEU A 228 -22.98 -2.07 23.66
CA LEU A 228 -22.17 -2.58 24.78
C LEU A 228 -22.90 -3.67 25.54
N THR A 229 -24.16 -3.43 25.90
CA THR A 229 -25.00 -4.40 26.62
C THR A 229 -25.18 -5.69 25.82
N LEU A 230 -25.31 -5.58 24.50
CA LEU A 230 -25.38 -6.73 23.61
C LEU A 230 -24.08 -7.53 23.63
N ILE A 231 -22.92 -6.88 23.55
CA ILE A 231 -21.61 -7.56 23.60
C ILE A 231 -21.42 -8.26 24.95
N GLU A 232 -21.69 -7.58 26.06
CA GLU A 232 -21.63 -8.16 27.41
C GLU A 232 -22.50 -9.41 27.55
N THR A 233 -23.71 -9.39 26.97
CA THR A 233 -24.58 -10.57 26.96
C THR A 233 -24.02 -11.72 26.14
N ILE A 234 -23.37 -11.45 25.00
CA ILE A 234 -22.74 -12.47 24.16
C ILE A 234 -21.57 -13.13 24.89
N ASP A 235 -20.72 -12.34 25.57
CA ASP A 235 -19.61 -12.88 26.35
C ASP A 235 -20.09 -13.73 27.52
N LEU A 236 -21.16 -13.29 28.19
CA LEU A 236 -21.78 -14.07 29.27
C LEU A 236 -22.35 -15.39 28.74
N LEU A 237 -23.00 -15.38 27.57
CA LEU A 237 -23.47 -16.60 26.92
C LEU A 237 -22.32 -17.53 26.53
N TYR A 238 -21.20 -16.99 26.04
CA TYR A 238 -19.99 -17.76 25.78
C TYR A 238 -19.46 -18.42 27.05
N LEU A 239 -19.29 -17.66 28.13
CA LEU A 239 -18.82 -18.17 29.42
C LEU A 239 -19.75 -19.26 29.97
N LEU A 240 -21.06 -19.06 29.91
CA LEU A 240 -22.05 -20.05 30.33
C LEU A 240 -22.00 -21.31 29.47
N SER A 241 -21.83 -21.18 28.15
CA SER A 241 -21.75 -22.34 27.25
C SER A 241 -20.55 -23.24 27.55
N HIS A 242 -19.41 -22.65 27.91
CA HIS A 242 -18.23 -23.39 28.40
C HIS A 242 -18.45 -23.98 29.79
N PHE A 243 -19.01 -23.21 30.72
CA PHE A 243 -19.30 -23.69 32.08
C PHE A 243 -20.28 -24.88 32.07
N LEU A 244 -21.32 -24.83 31.23
CA LEU A 244 -22.34 -25.88 31.08
C LEU A 244 -21.91 -27.02 30.14
N HIS A 245 -20.69 -27.01 29.63
CA HIS A 245 -20.14 -28.05 28.73
C HIS A 245 -21.02 -28.31 27.50
N VAL A 246 -21.58 -27.25 26.90
CA VAL A 246 -22.41 -27.37 25.69
C VAL A 246 -21.54 -27.95 24.57
N PRO A 247 -21.96 -29.07 23.92
CA PRO A 247 -21.15 -29.73 22.92
C PRO A 247 -20.92 -28.84 21.70
N ASN A 248 -19.72 -28.94 21.10
CA ASN A 248 -19.29 -28.18 19.92
C ASN A 248 -19.23 -26.65 20.10
N THR A 249 -19.12 -26.16 21.33
CA THR A 249 -18.85 -24.75 21.60
C THR A 249 -17.43 -24.40 21.13
N PRO A 250 -17.26 -23.53 20.13
CA PRO A 250 -15.93 -23.09 19.69
C PRO A 250 -15.26 -22.19 20.75
N MET A 251 -13.97 -21.91 20.57
CA MET A 251 -13.28 -20.86 21.33
C MET A 251 -13.88 -19.47 21.04
N TRP A 252 -13.64 -18.49 21.92
CA TRP A 252 -14.29 -17.16 21.91
C TRP A 252 -14.36 -16.52 20.51
N ILE A 253 -13.27 -16.54 19.75
CA ILE A 253 -13.24 -16.01 18.37
C ILE A 253 -14.23 -16.74 17.46
N GLY A 254 -14.23 -18.07 17.50
CA GLY A 254 -15.13 -18.90 16.70
C GLY A 254 -16.59 -18.84 17.17
N PHE A 255 -16.83 -18.48 18.44
CA PHE A 255 -18.17 -18.27 18.96
C PHE A 255 -18.75 -16.96 18.43
N ASN A 256 -17.97 -15.88 18.54
CA ASN A 256 -18.34 -14.56 18.02
C ASN A 256 -18.52 -14.57 16.50
N SER A 257 -17.64 -15.24 15.74
CA SER A 257 -17.77 -15.30 14.27
C SER A 257 -19.01 -16.04 13.76
N LYS A 258 -19.62 -16.91 14.58
CA LYS A 258 -20.87 -17.61 14.22
C LYS A 258 -22.12 -16.78 14.50
N ILE A 259 -22.04 -15.83 15.43
CA ILE A 259 -23.21 -15.11 15.96
C ILE A 259 -23.23 -13.67 15.45
N ILE A 260 -22.06 -13.02 15.38
CA ILE A 260 -21.92 -11.64 14.96
C ILE A 260 -21.91 -11.60 13.43
N LYS A 261 -22.89 -10.90 12.87
CA LYS A 261 -22.88 -10.52 11.46
C LYS A 261 -22.11 -9.21 11.32
N ASP A 262 -20.95 -9.27 10.69
CA ASP A 262 -20.18 -8.07 10.37
C ASP A 262 -20.93 -7.25 9.30
N THR A 263 -21.29 -6.02 9.68
CA THR A 263 -21.94 -5.03 8.80
C THR A 263 -21.04 -3.84 8.52
N SER A 264 -19.76 -3.93 8.93
CA SER A 264 -18.77 -2.89 8.73
C SER A 264 -18.55 -2.66 7.23
N PRO A 265 -18.27 -1.40 6.82
CA PRO A 265 -17.92 -1.12 5.45
C PRO A 265 -16.65 -1.87 5.07
N LYS A 266 -16.60 -2.37 3.83
CA LYS A 266 -15.37 -2.94 3.29
C LYS A 266 -14.30 -1.87 3.24
N GLN A 267 -13.07 -2.23 3.58
CA GLN A 267 -11.94 -1.33 3.55
C GLN A 267 -10.95 -1.75 2.47
N LYS A 268 -10.42 -0.75 1.78
CA LYS A 268 -9.28 -0.87 0.87
C LYS A 268 -8.01 -0.61 1.66
N VAL A 269 -7.00 -1.44 1.44
CA VAL A 269 -5.71 -1.37 2.14
C VAL A 269 -4.61 -1.05 1.12
N SER A 270 -3.75 -0.10 1.46
CA SER A 270 -2.57 0.27 0.68
C SER A 270 -1.39 0.58 1.62
N TYR A 271 -0.21 0.83 1.07
CA TYR A 271 1.03 0.99 1.84
C TYR A 271 1.71 2.32 1.55
N LEU A 272 2.11 3.03 2.61
CA LEU A 272 2.95 4.21 2.56
C LEU A 272 4.42 3.82 2.30
N THR A 273 5.21 4.77 1.84
CA THR A 273 6.67 4.57 1.65
C THR A 273 7.33 4.12 2.96
N SER A 274 8.13 3.06 2.89
CA SER A 274 8.86 2.52 4.03
C SER A 274 9.89 3.52 4.57
N ILE A 275 10.00 3.61 5.88
CA ILE A 275 11.06 4.32 6.58
C ILE A 275 12.14 3.31 6.92
N ASN A 276 13.37 3.52 6.44
CA ASN A 276 14.49 2.59 6.61
C ASN A 276 15.12 2.63 8.02
N PHE A 277 14.28 2.62 9.06
CA PHE A 277 14.67 2.66 10.46
C PHE A 277 13.65 1.92 11.33
N SER A 278 14.14 1.40 12.47
CA SER A 278 13.31 0.65 13.42
C SER A 278 12.17 1.49 13.99
N PRO A 279 10.95 0.92 14.11
CA PRO A 279 9.78 1.62 14.65
C PRO A 279 9.91 1.94 16.15
N THR A 280 10.92 1.40 16.82
CA THR A 280 11.22 1.70 18.23
C THR A 280 12.06 2.98 18.41
N ASN A 281 12.62 3.53 17.33
CA ASN A 281 13.36 4.78 17.38
C ASN A 281 12.41 5.97 17.57
N VAL A 282 12.63 6.78 18.61
CA VAL A 282 11.80 7.94 18.94
C VAL A 282 11.64 8.92 17.78
N ALA A 283 12.69 9.13 16.97
CA ALA A 283 12.63 10.00 15.81
C ALA A 283 11.72 9.43 14.71
N VAL A 284 11.72 8.10 14.55
CA VAL A 284 10.82 7.40 13.62
C VAL A 284 9.39 7.51 14.10
N VAL A 285 9.11 7.27 15.38
CA VAL A 285 7.76 7.41 15.95
C VAL A 285 7.23 8.84 15.78
N LYS A 286 8.08 9.85 15.98
CA LYS A 286 7.69 11.25 15.71
C LYS A 286 7.35 11.44 14.23
N HIS A 287 8.16 10.91 13.34
CA HIS A 287 7.92 11.03 11.90
C HIS A 287 6.63 10.32 11.46
N THR A 288 6.33 9.13 11.99
CA THR A 288 5.07 8.42 11.69
C THR A 288 3.86 9.19 12.22
N MET A 289 3.98 9.83 13.39
CA MET A 289 2.95 10.75 13.90
C MET A 289 2.74 11.94 12.96
N GLU A 290 3.81 12.59 12.48
CA GLU A 290 3.72 13.71 11.52
C GLU A 290 3.13 13.28 10.17
N GLN A 291 3.52 12.11 9.65
CA GLN A 291 2.96 11.53 8.43
C GLN A 291 1.45 11.30 8.57
N ALA A 292 0.98 10.77 9.70
CA ALA A 292 -0.45 10.61 9.96
C ALA A 292 -1.21 11.95 9.96
N GLN A 293 -0.57 13.05 10.39
CA GLN A 293 -1.19 14.37 10.33
C GLN A 293 -1.32 14.90 8.92
N VAL A 294 -0.29 14.67 8.09
CA VAL A 294 -0.35 15.02 6.67
C VAL A 294 -1.46 14.23 5.98
N VAL A 295 -1.62 12.94 6.31
CA VAL A 295 -2.74 12.12 5.83
C VAL A 295 -4.08 12.76 6.19
N GLY A 296 -4.27 13.19 7.43
CA GLY A 296 -5.52 13.85 7.85
C GLY A 296 -5.81 15.13 7.08
N LYS A 297 -4.80 15.98 6.90
CA LYS A 297 -4.92 17.23 6.16
C LYS A 297 -5.30 17.00 4.69
N GLU A 298 -4.62 16.07 4.03
CA GLU A 298 -4.84 15.77 2.61
C GLU A 298 -6.16 15.02 2.35
N CYS A 299 -6.63 14.18 3.29
CA CYS A 299 -7.97 13.58 3.22
C CYS A 299 -9.11 14.50 3.69
N ASN A 300 -8.80 15.75 4.05
CA ASN A 300 -9.73 16.71 4.67
C ASN A 300 -10.42 16.16 5.93
N GLN A 301 -9.77 15.28 6.69
CA GLN A 301 -10.34 14.73 7.92
C GLN A 301 -9.95 15.54 9.14
N THR A 302 -10.92 15.82 10.01
CA THR A 302 -10.67 16.47 11.31
C THR A 302 -9.83 15.57 12.23
N TYR A 303 -10.02 14.26 12.13
CA TYR A 303 -9.32 13.26 12.93
C TYR A 303 -8.92 12.07 12.05
N VAL A 304 -7.74 11.51 12.30
CA VAL A 304 -7.25 10.27 11.68
C VAL A 304 -7.04 9.27 12.80
N GLN A 305 -7.54 8.05 12.62
CA GLN A 305 -7.21 6.96 13.52
C GLN A 305 -5.81 6.45 13.21
N VAL A 306 -4.91 6.52 14.19
CA VAL A 306 -3.55 5.98 14.09
C VAL A 306 -3.40 4.77 14.99
N THR A 307 -2.98 3.65 14.42
CA THR A 307 -2.77 2.39 15.14
C THR A 307 -1.28 2.07 15.22
N TYR A 308 -0.84 1.66 16.41
CA TYR A 308 0.53 1.27 16.70
C TYR A 308 0.52 -0.01 17.55
N ASP A 309 1.57 -0.83 17.44
CA ASP A 309 1.86 -1.81 18.49
C ASP A 309 2.06 -1.11 19.84
N LEU A 310 1.78 -1.82 20.94
CA LEU A 310 1.82 -1.29 22.30
C LEU A 310 3.19 -0.69 22.65
N ALA A 311 4.30 -1.28 22.18
CA ALA A 311 5.63 -0.75 22.46
C ALA A 311 5.85 0.63 21.80
N ILE A 312 5.36 0.80 20.58
CA ILE A 312 5.44 2.04 19.81
C ILE A 312 4.45 3.08 20.34
N ALA A 313 3.22 2.66 20.67
CA ALA A 313 2.18 3.51 21.24
C ALA A 313 2.66 4.21 22.52
N LYS A 314 3.37 3.50 23.41
CA LYS A 314 3.97 4.08 24.62
C LYS A 314 4.95 5.22 24.31
N ILE A 315 5.72 5.10 23.24
CA ILE A 315 6.66 6.15 22.82
C ILE A 315 5.89 7.33 22.22
N ALA A 316 4.89 7.06 21.38
CA ALA A 316 4.02 8.08 20.79
C ALA A 316 3.31 8.92 21.87
N PHE A 317 2.75 8.28 22.91
CA PHE A 317 2.14 8.99 24.03
C PHE A 317 3.14 9.86 24.80
N LYS A 318 4.36 9.37 25.02
CA LYS A 318 5.41 10.18 25.66
C LYS A 318 5.82 11.38 24.80
N ILE A 319 5.90 11.22 23.48
CA ILE A 319 6.15 12.33 22.55
C ILE A 319 5.01 13.35 22.65
N GLN A 320 3.77 12.88 22.65
CA GLN A 320 2.58 13.71 22.76
C GLN A 320 2.53 14.49 24.08
N SER A 321 2.84 13.86 25.22
CA SER A 321 2.86 14.55 26.52
C SER A 321 4.00 15.57 26.65
N THR A 322 5.12 15.32 25.97
CA THR A 322 6.30 16.20 26.01
C THR A 322 6.16 17.38 25.03
N SER A 323 5.47 17.18 23.91
CA SER A 323 5.19 18.22 22.92
C SER A 323 4.02 19.06 23.41
N LYS A 324 4.16 20.40 23.48
CA LYS A 324 3.06 21.29 23.90
C LYS A 324 1.74 20.94 23.17
N PRO A 325 0.56 21.10 23.80
CA PRO A 325 -0.76 20.64 23.28
C PRO A 325 -1.22 21.27 21.95
N GLN A 326 -0.38 22.05 21.27
CA GLN A 326 -0.66 22.64 19.97
C GLN A 326 -0.24 21.77 18.77
N SER A 327 0.68 20.81 18.94
CA SER A 327 1.21 20.04 17.79
C SER A 327 0.58 18.66 17.61
N PHE A 328 0.09 17.99 18.65
CA PHE A 328 -0.53 16.67 18.57
C PHE A 328 -1.73 16.59 19.52
N HIS A 329 -2.95 16.76 19.01
CA HIS A 329 -4.13 16.73 19.87
C HIS A 329 -4.46 15.27 20.29
N PRO A 330 -4.84 15.01 21.56
CA PRO A 330 -5.03 13.66 22.13
C PRO A 330 -6.10 12.80 21.45
N SER A 331 -7.08 13.40 20.78
CA SER A 331 -8.05 12.66 19.96
C SER A 331 -7.45 12.01 18.70
N TRP A 332 -6.16 12.23 18.41
CA TRP A 332 -5.48 11.72 17.22
C TRP A 332 -4.86 10.34 17.44
N PHE A 333 -4.83 9.86 18.69
CA PHE A 333 -4.31 8.56 19.05
C PHE A 333 -5.33 7.87 19.97
N ILE A 334 -6.17 7.02 19.39
CA ILE A 334 -7.06 6.15 20.15
C ILE A 334 -6.31 4.83 20.35
N PRO A 335 -5.86 4.50 21.58
CA PRO A 335 -5.32 3.18 21.82
C PRO A 335 -6.45 2.16 21.62
N PHE A 336 -6.17 1.09 20.87
CA PHE A 336 -6.95 -0.14 21.02
C PHE A 336 -6.67 -0.63 22.43
N ASN A 337 -7.59 -0.34 23.35
CA ASN A 337 -7.51 -0.88 24.68
C ASN A 337 -7.87 -2.36 24.52
N ASP A 338 -6.90 -3.27 24.73
CA ASP A 338 -7.15 -4.69 25.00
C ASP A 338 -7.86 -4.85 26.36
N GLY A 339 -8.97 -4.11 26.55
CA GLY A 339 -9.82 -4.14 27.73
C GLY A 339 -10.50 -5.49 27.94
N PHE A 340 -10.37 -6.42 26.99
CA PHE A 340 -10.83 -7.79 27.13
C PHE A 340 -9.90 -8.71 27.94
N LEU A 341 -8.63 -8.32 28.18
CA LEU A 341 -7.67 -9.20 28.88
C LEU A 341 -7.18 -8.68 30.24
N GLN A 342 -7.53 -7.46 30.64
CA GLN A 342 -7.14 -6.93 31.95
C GLN A 342 -8.16 -7.15 33.08
N SER A 343 -9.43 -7.49 32.80
CA SER A 343 -10.41 -7.79 33.86
C SER A 343 -10.27 -9.20 34.47
N HIS A 344 -9.52 -10.11 33.82
CA HIS A 344 -9.43 -11.52 34.26
C HIS A 344 -8.19 -11.87 35.10
N ARG A 345 -7.28 -10.93 35.38
CA ARG A 345 -6.09 -11.22 36.22
C ARG A 345 -6.29 -11.06 37.73
N SER A 346 -7.48 -10.68 38.19
CA SER A 346 -7.77 -10.50 39.63
C SER A 346 -8.49 -11.67 40.31
N PHE A 347 -8.75 -12.78 39.59
CA PHE A 347 -9.46 -13.95 40.15
C PHE A 347 -8.64 -15.25 40.22
N TYR A 348 -7.34 -15.21 39.97
CA TYR A 348 -6.43 -16.31 40.30
C TYR A 348 -5.28 -15.81 41.18
N LYS A 349 -5.54 -15.83 42.49
CA LYS A 349 -4.56 -16.15 43.53
C LYS A 349 -5.15 -17.23 44.42
#